data_AF-A0A714DX81-F1
#
_entry.id   AF-A0A714DX81-F1
#
_cell.length_a   1.000
_cell.length_b   1.000
_cell.length_c   1.000
_cell.angle_alpha   90.00
_cell.angle_beta   90.00
_cell.angle_gamma   90.00
#
_symmetry.space_group_name_H-M   'P 1'
#
loop_
_entity.id
_entity.type
_entity.pdbx_description
1 polymer ?
#
loop_
_entity_poly.entity_id
_entity_poly.type
_entity_poly.pdbx_seq_one_letter_code
_entity_poly.pdbx_strand_id
1 'polypeptide(L)'
;GEIALCTLSAFNLGAIKTLDELEELAILAVRALDALLDYQDYPIPAAKRGAMGRRTLGIGVINFAYWLAKNGKRYSDGSANNLTHKTFEAIQYYLLKASNELAKEQGACPWFNETTYAKGILPIDTYKKDLDAIVNEPLHYDWEQLRESIKTHGLRNSTLSALMPSETSSQISNATNGIEPPRGYVSIKASKDGILRQVVPDYEHLKDAYELLWEMPNNDGYLQLVGIMQKFIDQSISANTNYDPSRFPSGKVPMQQLLKDLLTAYKFGVKTLYYQNTRDGAEDAQDDLAPSIQDDGCESGACKI
;
A
#
# COMPACT_ATOMS: atom_id res chain seq x y z
N GLY A 1 -29.99 -2.92 -2.58
CA GLY A 1 -28.73 -2.18 -2.76
C GLY A 1 -27.59 -2.96 -2.14
N GLU A 2 -26.37 -2.65 -2.54
CA GLU A 2 -25.11 -3.21 -2.03
C GLU A 2 -24.18 -2.02 -1.74
N ILE A 3 -23.59 -1.97 -0.55
CA ILE A 3 -22.51 -1.04 -0.20
C ILE A 3 -21.28 -1.90 0.07
N ALA A 4 -20.18 -1.59 -0.62
CA ALA A 4 -18.92 -2.27 -0.41
C ALA A 4 -18.27 -1.77 0.89
N LEU A 5 -17.81 -2.71 1.71
CA LEU A 5 -16.94 -2.46 2.86
C LEU A 5 -15.63 -3.25 2.66
N CYS A 6 -14.55 -2.73 3.22
CA CYS A 6 -13.25 -3.39 3.17
C CYS A 6 -12.58 -3.26 4.53
N THR A 7 -12.20 -4.40 5.11
CA THR A 7 -11.47 -4.44 6.38
C THR A 7 -9.97 -4.48 6.09
N LEU A 8 -9.21 -3.59 6.72
CA LEU A 8 -7.82 -3.32 6.37
C LEU A 8 -6.83 -3.84 7.42
N SER A 9 -5.65 -4.26 6.95
CA SER A 9 -4.45 -4.49 7.75
C SER A 9 -3.21 -4.30 6.87
N ALA A 10 -2.01 -4.46 7.41
CA ALA A 10 -0.79 -4.39 6.61
C ALA A 10 0.33 -5.27 7.17
N PHE A 11 1.15 -5.84 6.28
CA PHE A 11 2.41 -6.46 6.64
C PHE A 11 3.51 -5.40 6.80
N ASN A 12 4.32 -5.51 7.86
CA ASN A 12 5.50 -4.68 8.02
C ASN A 12 6.70 -5.35 7.35
N LEU A 13 7.07 -4.89 6.16
CA LEU A 13 8.19 -5.46 5.39
C LEU A 13 9.54 -5.28 6.09
N GLY A 14 9.67 -4.28 6.95
CA GLY A 14 10.90 -4.07 7.72
C GLY A 14 11.12 -5.12 8.82
N ALA A 15 10.04 -5.72 9.32
CA ALA A 15 10.09 -6.66 10.43
C ALA A 15 10.38 -8.11 9.99
N ILE A 16 10.07 -8.47 8.74
CA ILE A 16 10.35 -9.81 8.19
C ILE A 16 11.81 -9.92 7.78
N LYS A 17 12.41 -11.11 7.99
CA LYS A 17 13.76 -11.43 7.51
C LYS A 17 13.71 -12.13 6.16
N THR A 18 12.70 -12.97 5.97
CA THR A 18 12.46 -13.74 4.74
C THR A 18 11.01 -13.59 4.28
N LEU A 19 10.76 -13.78 2.98
CA LEU A 19 9.39 -13.70 2.45
C LEU A 19 8.53 -14.88 2.89
N ASP A 20 9.11 -16.02 3.27
CA ASP A 20 8.37 -17.20 3.70
C ASP A 20 7.67 -17.00 5.06
N GLU A 21 8.14 -16.03 5.88
CA GLU A 21 7.44 -15.61 7.10
C GLU A 21 6.05 -15.04 6.82
N LEU A 22 5.78 -14.59 5.58
CA LEU A 22 4.46 -14.11 5.17
C LEU A 22 3.41 -15.21 5.18
N GLU A 23 3.77 -16.49 5.15
CA GLU A 23 2.80 -17.59 5.21
C GLU A 23 2.00 -17.56 6.52
N GLU A 24 2.70 -17.57 7.65
CA GLU A 24 2.08 -17.53 8.98
C GLU A 24 1.37 -16.18 9.21
N LEU A 25 2.01 -15.08 8.80
CA LEU A 25 1.42 -13.75 8.94
C LEU A 25 0.13 -13.61 8.12
N ALA A 26 0.07 -14.19 6.93
CA ALA A 26 -1.15 -14.20 6.11
C ALA A 26 -2.27 -15.02 6.75
N ILE A 27 -1.97 -16.17 7.36
CA ILE A 27 -2.95 -16.96 8.11
C ILE A 27 -3.55 -16.11 9.24
N LEU A 28 -2.70 -15.49 10.06
CA LEU A 28 -3.13 -14.66 11.18
C LEU A 28 -3.95 -13.46 10.72
N ALA A 29 -3.46 -12.71 9.74
CA ALA A 29 -4.13 -11.51 9.23
C ALA A 29 -5.48 -11.84 8.60
N VAL A 30 -5.54 -12.82 7.70
CA VAL A 30 -6.79 -13.19 7.01
C VAL A 30 -7.82 -13.71 8.00
N ARG A 31 -7.44 -14.60 8.94
CA ARG A 31 -8.39 -15.12 9.95
C ARG A 31 -8.88 -14.05 10.90
N ALA A 32 -8.00 -13.16 11.37
CA ALA A 32 -8.39 -12.09 12.28
C ALA A 32 -9.38 -11.12 11.62
N LEU A 33 -9.12 -10.72 10.38
CA LEU A 33 -10.02 -9.82 9.65
C LEU A 33 -11.32 -10.50 9.23
N ASP A 34 -11.28 -11.78 8.84
CA ASP A 34 -12.49 -12.54 8.51
C ASP A 34 -13.42 -12.68 9.74
N ALA A 35 -12.85 -12.98 10.91
CA ALA A 35 -13.62 -13.02 12.16
C ALA A 35 -14.22 -11.65 12.52
N LEU A 36 -13.48 -10.55 12.26
CA LEU A 36 -13.99 -9.19 12.51
C LEU A 36 -15.23 -8.87 11.68
N LEU A 37 -15.38 -9.43 10.47
CA LEU A 37 -16.56 -9.25 9.65
C LEU A 37 -17.84 -9.74 10.34
N ASP A 38 -17.75 -10.85 11.09
CA ASP A 38 -18.89 -11.41 11.81
C ASP A 38 -19.09 -10.75 13.19
N TYR A 39 -18.00 -10.22 13.77
CA TYR A 39 -18.02 -9.59 15.10
C TYR A 39 -18.58 -8.16 15.09
N GLN A 40 -18.30 -7.37 14.05
CA GLN A 40 -18.70 -5.95 14.00
C GLN A 40 -20.19 -5.75 13.66
N ASP A 41 -20.74 -4.62 14.10
CA ASP A 41 -22.09 -4.20 13.73
C ASP A 41 -22.14 -3.51 12.36
N TYR A 42 -23.30 -3.62 11.70
CA TYR A 42 -23.55 -2.98 10.40
C TYR A 42 -24.78 -2.06 10.50
N PRO A 43 -24.58 -0.74 10.56
CA PRO A 43 -25.69 0.20 10.72
C PRO A 43 -26.60 0.27 9.48
N ILE A 44 -26.10 -0.17 8.32
CA ILE A 44 -26.85 -0.17 7.05
C ILE A 44 -26.95 -1.61 6.53
N PRO A 45 -28.18 -2.14 6.30
CA PRO A 45 -28.37 -3.51 5.80
C PRO A 45 -27.67 -3.80 4.47
N ALA A 46 -27.59 -2.81 3.57
CA ALA A 46 -26.89 -2.94 2.29
C ALA A 46 -25.37 -3.14 2.46
N ALA A 47 -24.78 -2.59 3.52
CA ALA A 47 -23.36 -2.77 3.85
C ALA A 47 -23.11 -4.16 4.45
N LYS A 48 -23.98 -4.63 5.35
CA LYS A 48 -23.96 -6.02 5.85
C LYS A 48 -24.05 -7.02 4.71
N ARG A 49 -24.93 -6.77 3.75
CA ARG A 49 -25.11 -7.63 2.58
C ARG A 49 -23.83 -7.76 1.75
N GLY A 50 -23.15 -6.64 1.46
CA GLY A 50 -21.87 -6.67 0.74
C GLY A 50 -20.77 -7.39 1.52
N ALA A 51 -20.59 -7.03 2.79
CA ALA A 51 -19.59 -7.63 3.67
C ALA A 51 -19.80 -9.14 3.85
N MET A 52 -21.02 -9.61 4.12
CA MET A 52 -21.30 -11.03 4.32
C MET A 52 -21.33 -11.82 3.00
N GLY A 53 -21.72 -11.19 1.89
CA GLY A 53 -21.76 -11.83 0.58
C GLY A 53 -20.36 -12.09 0.01
N ARG A 54 -19.46 -11.11 0.11
CA ARG A 54 -18.13 -11.16 -0.51
C ARG A 54 -16.97 -11.32 0.47
N ARG A 55 -17.16 -10.93 1.73
CA ARG A 55 -16.13 -10.97 2.79
C ARG A 55 -14.81 -10.32 2.37
N THR A 56 -14.90 -9.14 1.75
CA THR A 56 -13.78 -8.41 1.14
C THR A 56 -12.81 -7.84 2.16
N LEU A 57 -11.53 -8.20 2.01
CA LEU A 57 -10.40 -7.71 2.80
C LEU A 57 -9.45 -6.87 1.93
N GLY A 58 -8.64 -6.04 2.59
CA GLY A 58 -7.61 -5.21 1.98
C GLY A 58 -6.36 -5.14 2.85
N ILE A 59 -5.51 -6.16 2.72
CA ILE A 59 -4.23 -6.26 3.41
C ILE A 59 -3.15 -5.65 2.53
N GLY A 60 -2.45 -4.65 3.06
CA GLY A 60 -1.40 -3.93 2.36
C GLY A 60 -0.01 -4.17 2.93
N VAL A 61 0.88 -3.22 2.68
CA VAL A 61 2.23 -3.21 3.25
C VAL A 61 2.53 -1.84 3.87
N ILE A 62 3.42 -1.84 4.85
CA ILE A 62 4.12 -0.65 5.34
C ILE A 62 5.62 -0.91 5.29
N ASN A 63 6.41 0.15 5.45
CA ASN A 63 7.87 0.09 5.52
C ASN A 63 8.56 -0.32 4.21
N PHE A 64 7.92 -0.09 3.06
CA PHE A 64 8.49 -0.47 1.76
C PHE A 64 9.75 0.32 1.41
N ALA A 65 9.82 1.61 1.74
CA ALA A 65 11.02 2.41 1.49
C ALA A 65 12.23 1.87 2.26
N TYR A 66 12.04 1.49 3.53
CA TYR A 66 13.05 0.80 4.31
C TYR A 66 13.39 -0.59 3.73
N TRP A 67 12.39 -1.33 3.25
CA TRP A 67 12.60 -2.61 2.57
C TRP A 67 13.49 -2.47 1.33
N LEU A 68 13.32 -1.41 0.53
CA LEU A 68 14.21 -1.12 -0.59
C LEU A 68 15.62 -0.75 -0.10
N ALA A 69 15.72 0.14 0.90
CA ALA A 69 17.00 0.58 1.45
C ALA A 69 17.83 -0.59 2.00
N LYS A 70 17.25 -1.48 2.82
CA LYS A 70 17.96 -2.66 3.38
C LYS A 70 18.39 -3.68 2.32
N ASN A 71 17.78 -3.65 1.13
CA ASN A 71 18.16 -4.48 -0.01
C ASN A 71 19.02 -3.73 -1.05
N GLY A 72 19.46 -2.51 -0.73
CA GLY A 72 20.30 -1.68 -1.60
C GLY A 72 19.62 -1.30 -2.92
N LYS A 73 18.29 -1.12 -2.91
CA LYS A 73 17.47 -0.77 -4.07
C LYS A 73 16.89 0.62 -3.94
N ARG A 74 16.55 1.22 -5.08
CA ARG A 74 15.97 2.57 -5.19
C ARG A 74 14.65 2.53 -5.97
N TYR A 75 13.86 3.59 -5.82
CA TYR A 75 12.59 3.76 -6.52
C TYR A 75 12.80 4.17 -7.98
N SER A 76 13.75 5.08 -8.24
CA SER A 76 13.78 5.81 -9.51
C SER A 76 14.51 5.13 -10.67
N ASP A 77 15.44 4.21 -10.37
CA ASP A 77 16.40 3.65 -11.34
C ASP A 77 16.02 2.26 -11.87
N GLY A 78 14.87 1.73 -11.45
CA GLY A 78 14.39 0.39 -11.82
C GLY A 78 15.10 -0.76 -11.10
N SER A 79 16.07 -0.48 -10.22
CA SER A 79 16.82 -1.51 -9.49
C SER A 79 15.94 -2.37 -8.58
N ALA A 80 14.80 -1.83 -8.14
CA ALA A 80 13.81 -2.51 -7.30
C ALA A 80 12.79 -3.36 -8.08
N ASN A 81 12.77 -3.36 -9.41
CA ASN A 81 11.68 -4.00 -10.19
C ASN A 81 11.53 -5.49 -9.86
N ASN A 82 12.61 -6.27 -9.96
CA ASN A 82 12.59 -7.70 -9.67
C ASN A 82 12.33 -8.01 -8.18
N LEU A 83 12.91 -7.22 -7.27
CA LEU A 83 12.66 -7.36 -5.83
C LEU A 83 11.18 -7.13 -5.48
N THR A 84 10.58 -6.12 -6.10
CA THR A 84 9.17 -5.76 -5.91
C THR A 84 8.28 -6.87 -6.45
N HIS A 85 8.57 -7.39 -7.65
CA HIS A 85 7.82 -8.52 -8.19
C HIS A 85 7.88 -9.73 -7.24
N LYS A 86 9.08 -10.15 -6.82
CA LYS A 86 9.26 -11.26 -5.88
C LYS A 86 8.52 -11.05 -4.56
N THR A 87 8.58 -9.84 -4.01
CA THR A 87 7.94 -9.50 -2.74
C THR A 87 6.42 -9.57 -2.85
N PHE A 88 5.83 -8.99 -3.91
CA PHE A 88 4.38 -8.94 -4.08
C PHE A 88 3.77 -10.23 -4.62
N GLU A 89 4.56 -11.05 -5.32
CA GLU A 89 4.21 -12.44 -5.61
C GLU A 89 3.99 -13.21 -4.31
N ALA A 90 4.97 -13.18 -3.39
CA ALA A 90 4.90 -13.89 -2.11
C ALA A 90 3.68 -13.44 -1.29
N ILE A 91 3.48 -12.12 -1.15
CA ILE A 91 2.34 -11.56 -0.42
C ILE A 91 1.03 -12.11 -0.97
N GLN A 92 0.79 -11.99 -2.27
CA GLN A 92 -0.49 -12.40 -2.83
C GLN A 92 -0.68 -13.92 -2.81
N TYR A 93 0.38 -14.68 -3.10
CA TYR A 93 0.34 -16.13 -3.04
C TYR A 93 -0.08 -16.61 -1.64
N TYR A 94 0.58 -16.11 -0.59
CA TYR A 94 0.28 -16.52 0.78
C TYR A 94 -1.08 -16.00 1.28
N LEU A 95 -1.51 -14.81 0.87
CA LEU A 95 -2.86 -14.33 1.16
C LEU A 95 -3.94 -15.23 0.54
N LEU A 96 -3.80 -15.57 -0.73
CA LEU A 96 -4.73 -16.47 -1.43
C LEU A 96 -4.71 -17.86 -0.81
N LYS A 97 -3.53 -18.39 -0.48
CA LYS A 97 -3.38 -19.68 0.21
C LYS A 97 -4.10 -19.65 1.57
N ALA A 98 -3.87 -18.63 2.41
CA ALA A 98 -4.51 -18.50 3.71
C ALA A 98 -6.05 -18.45 3.60
N SER A 99 -6.60 -17.71 2.63
CA SER A 99 -8.04 -17.65 2.41
C SER A 99 -8.62 -18.93 1.79
N ASN A 100 -7.84 -19.65 0.98
CA ASN A 100 -8.22 -20.96 0.45
C ASN A 100 -8.27 -22.02 1.58
N GLU A 101 -7.28 -22.04 2.47
CA GLU A 101 -7.31 -22.91 3.65
C GLU A 101 -8.48 -22.57 4.58
N LEU A 102 -8.77 -21.28 4.78
CA LEU A 102 -9.93 -20.85 5.55
C LEU A 102 -11.26 -21.24 4.89
N ALA A 103 -11.33 -21.26 3.55
CA ALA A 103 -12.48 -21.75 2.81
C ALA A 103 -12.69 -23.26 2.98
N LYS A 104 -11.61 -24.05 3.05
CA LYS A 104 -11.69 -25.50 3.35
C LYS A 104 -12.27 -25.76 4.73
N GLU A 105 -11.93 -24.92 5.70
CA GLU A 105 -12.38 -25.05 7.09
C GLU A 105 -13.82 -24.54 7.30
N GLN A 106 -14.17 -23.39 6.72
CA GLN A 106 -15.40 -22.65 7.07
C GLN A 106 -16.33 -22.38 5.88
N GLY A 107 -15.97 -22.85 4.68
CA GLY A 107 -16.66 -22.55 3.43
C GLY A 107 -16.21 -21.24 2.77
N ALA A 108 -16.23 -21.24 1.44
CA ALA A 108 -16.00 -20.04 0.63
C ALA A 108 -17.07 -18.95 0.89
N CYS A 109 -16.80 -17.70 0.52
CA CYS A 109 -17.81 -16.65 0.67
C CYS A 109 -19.07 -16.93 -0.18
N PRO A 110 -20.27 -16.50 0.27
CA PRO A 110 -21.52 -16.79 -0.42
C PRO A 110 -21.55 -16.41 -1.91
N TRP A 111 -20.87 -15.33 -2.31
CA TRP A 111 -20.83 -14.84 -3.68
C TRP A 111 -19.48 -15.11 -4.37
N PHE A 112 -18.76 -16.15 -3.93
CA PHE A 112 -17.49 -16.55 -4.55
C PHE A 112 -17.66 -16.85 -6.05
N ASN A 113 -18.80 -17.40 -6.47
CA ASN A 113 -19.15 -17.70 -7.86
C ASN A 113 -19.12 -16.48 -8.81
N GLU A 114 -19.22 -15.26 -8.27
CA GLU A 114 -19.14 -14.03 -9.07
C GLU A 114 -17.68 -13.60 -9.36
N THR A 115 -16.70 -14.23 -8.72
CA THR A 115 -15.28 -13.87 -8.86
C THR A 115 -14.65 -14.51 -10.10
N THR A 116 -13.56 -13.90 -10.58
CA THR A 116 -12.67 -14.53 -11.57
C THR A 116 -11.97 -15.75 -10.99
N TYR A 117 -11.69 -15.76 -9.68
CA TYR A 117 -11.12 -16.90 -8.96
C TYR A 117 -11.98 -18.16 -9.08
N ALA A 118 -13.31 -18.04 -9.00
CA ALA A 118 -14.21 -19.19 -9.21
C ALA A 118 -14.13 -19.79 -10.62
N LYS A 119 -13.69 -19.00 -11.60
CA LYS A 119 -13.43 -19.44 -12.98
C LYS A 119 -12.01 -19.98 -13.17
N GLY A 120 -11.22 -20.05 -12.10
CA GLY A 120 -9.82 -20.46 -12.15
C GLY A 120 -8.90 -19.42 -12.77
N ILE A 121 -9.27 -18.13 -12.76
CA ILE A 121 -8.46 -17.04 -13.29
C ILE A 121 -7.79 -16.31 -12.12
N LEU A 122 -6.46 -16.21 -12.17
CA LEU A 122 -5.61 -15.62 -11.15
C LEU A 122 -5.04 -14.27 -11.60
N PRO A 123 -4.50 -13.45 -10.68
CA PRO A 123 -3.86 -12.16 -11.02
C PRO A 123 -2.72 -12.32 -12.05
N ILE A 124 -2.00 -13.44 -11.98
CA ILE A 124 -0.92 -13.79 -12.92
C ILE A 124 -1.40 -14.01 -14.37
N ASP A 125 -2.71 -14.14 -14.62
CA ASP A 125 -3.24 -14.33 -15.98
C ASP A 125 -3.70 -13.01 -16.62
N THR A 126 -4.08 -12.02 -15.79
CA THR A 126 -4.85 -10.85 -16.23
C THR A 126 -4.11 -9.51 -16.10
N TYR A 127 -2.85 -9.53 -15.66
CA TYR A 127 -2.02 -8.34 -15.59
C TYR A 127 -1.72 -7.73 -16.97
N LYS A 128 -1.37 -6.43 -16.99
CA LYS A 128 -1.00 -5.71 -18.22
C LYS A 128 0.36 -6.19 -18.73
N LYS A 129 0.38 -6.78 -19.93
CA LYS A 129 1.57 -7.41 -20.53
C LYS A 129 2.76 -6.47 -20.77
N ASP A 130 2.53 -5.16 -20.83
CA ASP A 130 3.61 -4.16 -20.87
C ASP A 130 4.60 -4.28 -19.68
N LEU A 131 4.18 -4.90 -18.56
CA LEU A 131 5.06 -5.16 -17.42
C LEU A 131 6.22 -6.11 -17.77
N ASP A 132 6.02 -7.05 -18.70
CA ASP A 132 7.05 -8.03 -19.07
C ASP A 132 8.29 -7.37 -19.72
N ALA A 133 8.16 -6.12 -20.18
CA ALA A 133 9.28 -5.33 -20.72
C ALA A 133 10.16 -4.69 -19.64
N ILE A 134 9.71 -4.60 -18.38
CA ILE A 134 10.40 -3.89 -17.29
C ILE A 134 10.76 -4.80 -16.11
N VAL A 135 10.31 -6.05 -16.09
CA VAL A 135 10.58 -7.02 -15.04
C VAL A 135 10.72 -8.42 -15.63
N ASN A 136 11.75 -9.16 -15.22
CA ASN A 136 12.04 -10.52 -15.70
C ASN A 136 12.16 -11.55 -14.56
N GLU A 137 11.73 -11.19 -13.36
CA GLU A 137 11.65 -12.10 -12.22
C GLU A 137 10.66 -13.25 -12.50
N PRO A 138 11.09 -14.53 -12.39
CA PRO A 138 10.19 -15.66 -12.52
C PRO A 138 9.25 -15.76 -11.32
N LEU A 139 8.17 -16.51 -11.47
CA LEU A 139 7.34 -16.90 -10.33
C LEU A 139 8.06 -17.98 -9.52
N HIS A 140 8.10 -17.83 -8.20
CA HIS A 140 8.77 -18.75 -7.27
C HIS A 140 7.81 -19.72 -6.56
N TYR A 141 6.50 -19.46 -6.63
CA TYR A 141 5.49 -20.27 -5.95
C TYR A 141 4.66 -21.12 -6.93
N ASP A 142 4.04 -22.21 -6.44
CA ASP A 142 3.23 -23.12 -7.26
C ASP A 142 1.80 -22.59 -7.46
N TRP A 143 1.68 -21.61 -8.36
CA TRP A 143 0.41 -20.97 -8.68
C TRP A 143 -0.60 -21.92 -9.31
N GLU A 144 -0.17 -22.96 -10.02
CA GLU A 144 -1.08 -23.92 -10.66
C GLU A 144 -1.70 -24.88 -9.65
N GLN A 145 -0.92 -25.36 -8.67
CA GLN A 145 -1.48 -26.10 -7.54
C GLN A 145 -2.50 -25.24 -6.76
N LEU A 146 -2.16 -23.97 -6.50
CA LEU A 146 -3.08 -23.05 -5.83
C LEU A 146 -4.34 -22.78 -6.67
N ARG A 147 -4.22 -22.64 -7.99
CA ARG A 147 -5.35 -22.49 -8.93
C ARG A 147 -6.36 -23.62 -8.79
N GLU A 148 -5.90 -24.87 -8.82
CA GLU A 148 -6.77 -26.03 -8.70
C GLU A 148 -7.38 -26.15 -7.30
N SER A 149 -6.64 -25.79 -6.26
CA SER A 149 -7.17 -25.73 -4.89
C SER A 149 -8.26 -24.66 -4.74
N ILE A 150 -8.09 -23.49 -5.36
CA ILE A 150 -9.09 -22.41 -5.40
C ILE A 150 -10.33 -22.83 -6.19
N LYS A 151 -10.19 -23.49 -7.34
CA LYS A 151 -11.34 -24.00 -8.09
C LYS A 151 -12.14 -25.04 -7.31
N THR A 152 -11.46 -25.87 -6.54
CA THR A 152 -12.08 -26.97 -5.78
C THR A 152 -12.73 -26.48 -4.48
N HIS A 153 -12.05 -25.64 -3.72
CA HIS A 153 -12.46 -25.25 -2.36
C HIS A 153 -12.92 -23.80 -2.22
N GLY A 154 -12.65 -22.97 -3.23
CA GLY A 154 -12.95 -21.55 -3.23
C GLY A 154 -12.01 -20.71 -2.38
N LEU A 155 -12.41 -19.47 -2.14
CA LEU A 155 -11.77 -18.54 -1.21
C LEU A 155 -12.79 -18.06 -0.18
N ARG A 156 -12.33 -17.89 1.07
CA ARG A 156 -13.16 -17.32 2.12
C ARG A 156 -13.49 -15.87 1.85
N ASN A 157 -12.62 -15.16 1.13
CA ASN A 157 -12.69 -13.73 0.90
C ASN A 157 -12.57 -13.44 -0.60
N SER A 158 -13.45 -12.61 -1.18
CA SER A 158 -13.41 -12.28 -2.61
C SER A 158 -12.24 -11.38 -3.00
N THR A 159 -11.71 -10.61 -2.06
CA THR A 159 -10.49 -9.80 -2.22
C THR A 159 -9.68 -9.91 -0.94
N LEU A 160 -8.35 -9.87 -1.07
CA LEU A 160 -7.43 -10.01 0.06
C LEU A 160 -6.48 -8.83 0.18
N SER A 161 -6.01 -8.28 -0.94
CA SER A 161 -4.94 -7.27 -0.92
C SER A 161 -5.38 -5.90 -1.44
N ALA A 162 -4.92 -4.83 -0.79
CA ALA A 162 -5.08 -3.45 -1.22
C ALA A 162 -3.97 -2.58 -0.59
N LEU A 163 -3.38 -1.63 -1.33
CA LEU A 163 -2.29 -0.79 -0.80
C LEU A 163 -2.82 0.59 -0.43
N MET A 164 -3.11 0.76 0.87
CA MET A 164 -3.61 2.00 1.46
C MET A 164 -2.47 2.92 1.92
N PRO A 165 -2.69 4.25 1.98
CA PRO A 165 -1.81 5.12 2.73
C PRO A 165 -1.94 4.79 4.22
N SER A 166 -0.82 4.67 4.92
CA SER A 166 -0.80 4.22 6.32
C SER A 166 -0.17 5.29 7.21
N GLU A 167 -0.82 6.45 7.36
CA GLU A 167 -0.20 7.59 8.07
C GLU A 167 -0.05 7.32 9.57
N THR A 168 -1.11 6.86 10.24
CA THR A 168 -1.11 6.67 11.70
C THR A 168 -0.54 5.32 12.12
N SER A 169 -0.89 4.23 11.43
CA SER A 169 -0.48 2.87 11.81
C SER A 169 1.02 2.62 11.63
N SER A 170 1.65 3.25 10.62
CA SER A 170 3.10 3.16 10.41
C SER A 170 3.90 3.81 11.54
N GLN A 171 3.38 4.90 12.14
CA GLN A 171 4.03 5.60 13.25
C GLN A 171 4.20 4.69 14.47
N ILE A 172 3.17 3.89 14.79
CA ILE A 172 3.19 2.96 15.92
C ILE A 172 4.34 1.95 15.77
N SER A 173 4.64 1.54 14.55
CA SER A 173 5.70 0.56 14.24
C SER A 173 7.04 1.19 13.88
N ASN A 174 7.18 2.51 14.03
CA ASN A 174 8.29 3.29 13.49
C ASN A 174 8.65 2.94 12.02
N ALA A 175 7.65 2.76 11.17
CA ALA A 175 7.78 2.35 9.77
C ALA A 175 7.61 3.53 8.81
N THR A 176 8.17 3.44 7.61
CA THR A 176 7.80 4.36 6.52
C THR A 176 6.36 4.09 6.04
N ASN A 177 5.68 5.14 5.56
CA ASN A 177 4.26 5.09 5.26
C ASN A 177 3.99 4.27 3.97
N GLY A 178 3.28 3.15 4.08
CA GLY A 178 2.83 2.36 2.94
C GLY A 178 3.97 1.97 2.00
N ILE A 179 3.79 2.30 0.72
CA ILE A 179 4.80 2.16 -0.34
C ILE A 179 5.61 3.43 -0.61
N GLU A 180 5.32 4.53 0.09
CA GLU A 180 5.83 5.86 -0.26
C GLU A 180 7.27 6.07 0.23
N PRO A 181 8.13 6.72 -0.59
CA PRO A 181 9.43 7.18 -0.11
C PRO A 181 9.23 8.31 0.93
N PRO A 182 10.04 8.35 2.00
CA PRO A 182 9.95 9.39 3.01
C PRO A 182 10.32 10.76 2.42
N ARG A 183 9.66 11.84 2.86
CA ARG A 183 9.96 13.22 2.41
C ARG A 183 11.33 13.71 2.88
N GLY A 184 11.73 13.26 4.07
CA GLY A 184 13.00 13.54 4.70
C GLY A 184 13.32 12.46 5.73
N TYR A 185 14.55 12.48 6.26
CA TYR A 185 14.97 11.51 7.28
C TYR A 185 14.25 11.65 8.61
N VAL A 186 13.76 12.85 8.91
CA VAL A 186 12.92 13.14 10.07
C VAL A 186 11.59 13.69 9.57
N SER A 187 10.51 12.95 9.81
CA SER A 187 9.16 13.45 9.58
C SER A 187 8.69 14.22 10.81
N ILE A 188 8.21 15.44 10.59
CA ILE A 188 7.57 16.26 11.62
C ILE A 188 6.06 16.10 11.46
N LYS A 189 5.36 15.75 12.55
CA LYS A 189 3.89 15.60 12.54
C LYS A 189 3.28 16.28 13.74
N ALA A 190 2.18 16.99 13.52
CA ALA A 190 1.37 17.55 14.59
C ALA A 190 0.52 16.44 15.24
N SER A 191 0.58 16.35 16.56
CA SER A 191 -0.25 15.52 17.43
C SER A 191 -1.00 16.41 18.42
N LYS A 192 -2.05 15.87 19.05
CA LYS A 192 -2.73 16.52 20.18
C LYS A 192 -1.77 16.84 21.33
N ASP A 193 -0.71 16.04 21.47
CA ASP A 193 0.32 16.17 22.53
C ASP A 193 1.55 16.98 22.09
N GLY A 194 1.52 17.58 20.88
CA GLY A 194 2.59 18.43 20.35
C GLY A 194 3.24 17.91 19.06
N ILE A 195 4.44 18.40 18.76
CA ILE A 195 5.18 18.03 17.55
C ILE A 195 5.90 16.69 17.77
N LEU A 196 5.48 15.67 17.03
CA LEU A 196 6.16 14.37 16.98
C LEU A 196 7.20 14.37 15.86
N ARG A 197 8.44 14.04 16.21
CA ARG A 197 9.53 13.84 15.26
C ARG A 197 9.80 12.36 15.14
N GLN A 198 9.66 11.83 13.93
CA GLN A 198 9.89 10.43 13.65
C GLN A 198 11.07 10.28 12.68
N VAL A 199 12.12 9.61 13.12
CA VAL A 199 13.30 9.31 12.30
C VAL A 199 13.04 8.03 11.51
N VAL A 200 13.45 7.99 10.24
CA VAL A 200 13.34 6.78 9.41
C VAL A 200 14.06 5.59 10.07
N PRO A 201 13.52 4.36 9.95
CA PRO A 201 14.13 3.19 10.58
C PRO A 201 15.57 2.96 10.09
N ASP A 202 16.45 2.65 11.04
CA ASP A 202 17.88 2.35 10.83
C ASP A 202 18.65 3.46 10.09
N TYR A 203 18.33 4.72 10.39
CA TYR A 203 18.98 5.89 9.78
C TYR A 203 20.51 5.84 9.86
N GLU A 204 21.08 5.43 10.99
CA GLU A 204 22.55 5.42 11.21
C GLU A 204 23.31 4.60 10.16
N HIS A 205 22.73 3.49 9.71
CA HIS A 205 23.36 2.60 8.74
C HIS A 205 22.83 2.78 7.31
N LEU A 206 21.59 3.22 7.15
CA LEU A 206 20.89 3.24 5.87
C LEU A 206 20.63 4.63 5.29
N LYS A 207 21.08 5.73 5.92
CA LYS A 207 20.85 7.10 5.41
C LYS A 207 21.16 7.26 3.92
N ASP A 208 22.27 6.66 3.46
CA ASP A 208 22.75 6.77 2.08
C ASP A 208 22.03 5.78 1.14
N ALA A 209 21.40 4.75 1.71
CA ALA A 209 20.64 3.74 0.99
C ALA A 209 19.19 4.17 0.73
N TYR A 210 18.62 5.01 1.58
CA TYR A 210 17.32 5.63 1.31
C TYR A 210 17.38 6.51 0.05
N GLU A 211 16.25 6.56 -0.66
CA GLU A 211 15.96 7.58 -1.66
C GLU A 211 14.75 8.36 -1.16
N LEU A 212 14.97 9.63 -0.84
CA LEU A 212 13.92 10.53 -0.37
C LEU A 212 13.01 10.95 -1.52
N LEU A 213 11.78 11.34 -1.20
CA LEU A 213 10.75 11.72 -2.19
C LEU A 213 11.26 12.71 -3.24
N TRP A 214 11.94 13.76 -2.78
CA TRP A 214 12.42 14.84 -3.64
C TRP A 214 13.83 14.61 -4.19
N GLU A 215 14.46 13.47 -3.91
CA GLU A 215 15.71 13.05 -4.58
C GLU A 215 15.41 12.39 -5.93
N MET A 216 14.27 11.70 -6.03
CA MET A 216 13.82 11.06 -7.27
C MET A 216 13.79 12.06 -8.45
N PRO A 217 14.36 11.71 -9.62
CA PRO A 217 14.39 12.58 -10.80
C PRO A 217 13.03 12.79 -11.45
N ASN A 218 12.16 11.79 -11.41
CA ASN A 218 10.85 11.77 -12.05
C ASN A 218 9.98 10.64 -11.44
N ASN A 219 8.76 10.48 -11.94
CA ASN A 219 7.82 9.46 -11.47
C ASN A 219 7.98 8.09 -12.15
N ASP A 220 8.84 7.94 -13.18
CA ASP A 220 8.82 6.75 -14.04
C ASP A 220 9.16 5.48 -13.25
N GLY A 221 10.23 5.49 -12.43
CA GLY A 221 10.62 4.34 -11.62
C GLY A 221 9.56 3.96 -10.59
N TYR A 222 9.02 4.95 -9.84
CA TYR A 222 7.93 4.70 -8.89
C TYR A 222 6.69 4.12 -9.57
N LEU A 223 6.26 4.67 -10.72
CA LEU A 223 5.09 4.17 -11.45
C LEU A 223 5.31 2.76 -12.03
N GLN A 224 6.54 2.42 -12.42
CA GLN A 224 6.90 1.03 -12.77
C GLN A 224 6.71 0.10 -11.57
N LEU A 225 7.20 0.47 -10.39
CA LEU A 225 7.02 -0.34 -9.17
C LEU A 225 5.54 -0.52 -8.82
N VAL A 226 4.73 0.55 -8.90
CA VAL A 226 3.27 0.47 -8.70
C VAL A 226 2.64 -0.49 -9.71
N GLY A 227 3.00 -0.42 -10.99
CA GLY A 227 2.52 -1.37 -12.00
C GLY A 227 2.89 -2.83 -11.68
N ILE A 228 4.13 -3.06 -11.23
CA ILE A 228 4.60 -4.38 -10.81
C ILE A 228 3.84 -4.90 -9.58
N MET A 229 3.60 -4.06 -8.58
CA MET A 229 2.75 -4.42 -7.43
C MET A 229 1.34 -4.77 -7.90
N GLN A 230 0.77 -3.95 -8.80
CA GLN A 230 -0.60 -4.09 -9.30
C GLN A 230 -0.83 -5.39 -10.08
N LYS A 231 0.23 -6.05 -10.58
CA LYS A 231 0.17 -7.40 -11.16
C LYS A 231 -0.46 -8.42 -10.21
N PHE A 232 -0.21 -8.28 -8.90
CA PHE A 232 -0.63 -9.23 -7.89
C PHE A 232 -1.80 -8.71 -7.04
N ILE A 233 -1.88 -7.39 -6.83
CA ILE A 233 -2.91 -6.79 -5.96
C ILE A 233 -4.32 -6.92 -6.54
N ASP A 234 -5.23 -7.53 -5.76
CA ASP A 234 -6.67 -7.69 -6.07
C ASP A 234 -7.34 -6.34 -6.37
N GLN A 235 -7.24 -5.41 -5.41
CA GLN A 235 -7.89 -4.10 -5.50
C GLN A 235 -6.97 -3.09 -6.21
N SER A 236 -6.71 -1.94 -5.60
CA SER A 236 -5.89 -0.87 -6.16
C SER A 236 -4.81 -0.43 -5.17
N ILE A 237 -4.04 0.57 -5.61
CA ILE A 237 -2.93 1.17 -4.90
C ILE A 237 -3.17 2.68 -4.87
N SER A 238 -3.00 3.29 -3.70
CA SER A 238 -3.03 4.75 -3.55
C SER A 238 -1.74 5.40 -4.07
N ALA A 239 -1.52 5.29 -5.37
CA ALA A 239 -0.29 5.72 -6.04
C ALA A 239 -0.24 7.24 -6.21
N ASN A 240 0.85 7.86 -5.78
CA ASN A 240 1.03 9.31 -5.89
C ASN A 240 1.85 9.69 -7.14
N THR A 241 1.71 10.94 -7.57
CA THR A 241 2.63 11.57 -8.53
C THR A 241 3.25 12.80 -7.90
N ASN A 242 4.53 13.03 -8.14
CA ASN A 242 5.31 14.04 -7.42
C ASN A 242 6.04 14.92 -8.43
N TYR A 243 5.98 16.23 -8.22
CA TYR A 243 6.63 17.20 -9.10
C TYR A 243 7.33 18.28 -8.28
N ASP A 244 8.63 18.43 -8.51
CA ASP A 244 9.42 19.54 -7.96
C ASP A 244 9.56 20.61 -9.05
N PRO A 245 8.89 21.77 -8.93
CA PRO A 245 8.95 22.82 -9.95
C PRO A 245 10.37 23.31 -10.25
N SER A 246 11.30 23.24 -9.29
CA SER A 246 12.70 23.66 -9.47
C SER A 246 13.46 22.83 -10.52
N ARG A 247 12.98 21.62 -10.82
CA ARG A 247 13.56 20.72 -11.83
C ARG A 247 13.12 21.06 -13.26
N PHE A 248 12.18 22.00 -13.43
CA PHE A 248 11.64 22.36 -14.73
C PHE A 248 12.02 23.80 -15.13
N PRO A 249 12.19 24.07 -16.43
CA PRO A 249 12.42 25.42 -16.92
C PRO A 249 11.36 26.40 -16.40
N SER A 250 11.82 27.57 -15.93
CA SER A 250 10.96 28.63 -15.38
C SER A 250 10.14 28.25 -14.14
N GLY A 251 10.50 27.17 -13.43
CA GLY A 251 9.81 26.78 -12.20
C GLY A 251 8.38 26.29 -12.44
N LYS A 252 8.07 25.76 -13.63
CA LYS A 252 6.71 25.37 -14.02
C LYS A 252 6.69 23.94 -14.55
N VAL A 253 5.86 23.10 -13.95
CA VAL A 253 5.66 21.72 -14.42
C VAL A 253 4.89 21.76 -15.76
N PRO A 254 5.47 21.26 -16.86
CA PRO A 254 4.82 21.32 -18.16
C PRO A 254 3.67 20.31 -18.25
N MET A 255 2.55 20.72 -18.86
CA MET A 255 1.39 19.83 -19.11
C MET A 255 1.79 18.56 -19.86
N GLN A 256 2.77 18.66 -20.76
CA GLN A 256 3.31 17.50 -21.48
C GLN A 256 3.87 16.43 -20.54
N GLN A 257 4.52 16.82 -19.43
CA GLN A 257 5.03 15.88 -18.44
C GLN A 257 3.89 15.23 -17.65
N LEU A 258 2.90 16.02 -17.22
CA LEU A 258 1.73 15.50 -16.51
C LEU A 258 0.98 14.45 -17.34
N LEU A 259 0.77 14.73 -18.62
CA LEU A 259 0.12 13.81 -19.55
C LEU A 259 0.98 12.58 -19.85
N LYS A 260 2.31 12.76 -20.00
CA LYS A 260 3.25 11.63 -20.13
C LYS A 260 3.10 10.68 -18.95
N ASP A 261 3.17 11.19 -17.72
CA ASP A 261 3.16 10.34 -16.52
C ASP A 261 1.80 9.66 -16.31
N LEU A 262 0.69 10.33 -16.67
CA LEU A 262 -0.64 9.71 -16.72
C LEU A 262 -0.69 8.55 -17.74
N LEU A 263 -0.14 8.75 -18.94
CA LEU A 263 -0.07 7.71 -19.97
C LEU A 263 0.88 6.57 -19.57
N THR A 264 1.98 6.87 -18.87
CA THR A 264 2.90 5.87 -18.30
C THR A 264 2.18 5.01 -17.27
N ALA A 265 1.43 5.62 -16.34
CA ALA A 265 0.64 4.90 -15.36
C ALA A 265 -0.36 3.94 -16.03
N TYR A 266 -1.08 4.44 -17.05
CA TYR A 266 -1.99 3.61 -17.85
C TYR A 266 -1.25 2.47 -18.59
N LYS A 267 -0.07 2.76 -19.17
CA LYS A 267 0.76 1.78 -19.88
C LYS A 267 1.24 0.65 -18.97
N PHE A 268 1.47 0.90 -17.68
CA PHE A 268 1.86 -0.15 -16.74
C PHE A 268 0.71 -0.73 -15.93
N GLY A 269 -0.53 -0.36 -16.25
CA GLY A 269 -1.72 -0.99 -15.68
C GLY A 269 -2.04 -0.51 -14.27
N VAL A 270 -1.52 0.67 -13.90
CA VAL A 270 -1.89 1.34 -12.65
C VAL A 270 -3.38 1.66 -12.68
N LYS A 271 -4.13 1.15 -11.72
CA LYS A 271 -5.60 1.27 -11.68
C LYS A 271 -6.06 2.65 -11.22
N THR A 272 -5.36 3.28 -10.28
CA THR A 272 -5.72 4.60 -9.71
C THR A 272 -4.50 5.47 -9.44
N LEU A 273 -4.66 6.78 -9.64
CA LEU A 273 -3.75 7.81 -9.12
C LEU A 273 -4.46 8.56 -8.00
N TYR A 274 -3.73 8.85 -6.91
CA TYR A 274 -4.27 9.39 -5.67
C TYR A 274 -3.91 10.87 -5.50
N TYR A 275 -2.79 11.19 -4.84
CA TYR A 275 -2.34 12.58 -4.74
C TYR A 275 -1.36 12.97 -5.84
N GLN A 276 -1.46 14.24 -6.25
CA GLN A 276 -0.40 14.93 -6.96
C GLN A 276 0.29 15.89 -5.99
N ASN A 277 1.49 15.54 -5.55
CA ASN A 277 2.29 16.36 -4.65
C ASN A 277 3.15 17.33 -5.47
N THR A 278 3.10 18.62 -5.12
CA THR A 278 3.99 19.64 -5.70
C THR A 278 4.86 20.19 -4.60
N ARG A 279 6.18 20.19 -4.79
CA ARG A 279 7.10 20.79 -3.82
C ARG A 279 6.90 22.30 -3.80
N ASP A 280 6.57 22.86 -2.65
CA ASP A 280 6.34 24.29 -2.42
C ASP A 280 7.63 25.09 -2.24
N GLY A 281 8.77 24.41 -2.09
CA GLY A 281 10.07 25.04 -1.88
C GLY A 281 10.33 25.44 -0.44
N ALA A 282 9.39 25.18 0.48
CA ALA A 282 9.67 25.20 1.90
C ALA A 282 10.46 23.92 2.23
N GLU A 283 11.65 24.07 2.80
CA GLU A 283 12.11 23.03 3.71
C GLU A 283 11.06 22.96 4.82
N ASP A 284 10.73 21.78 5.36
CA ASP A 284 9.85 21.64 6.54
C ASP A 284 10.52 22.38 7.72
N ALA A 285 10.47 23.71 7.71
CA ALA A 285 11.22 24.60 8.56
C ALA A 285 10.49 24.68 9.89
N GLN A 286 11.28 24.61 10.96
CA GLN A 286 10.82 24.51 12.34
C GLN A 286 9.85 25.62 12.78
N ASP A 287 9.81 26.75 12.08
CA ASP A 287 9.07 27.95 12.49
C ASP A 287 7.61 27.97 12.02
N ASP A 288 7.23 27.19 11.00
CA ASP A 288 5.86 27.20 10.45
C ASP A 288 4.85 26.41 11.31
N LEU A 289 5.34 25.67 12.30
CA LEU A 289 4.55 24.90 13.26
C LEU A 289 4.60 25.47 14.68
N ALA A 290 5.12 26.70 14.86
CA ALA A 290 4.94 27.40 16.12
C ALA A 290 3.44 27.44 16.43
N PRO A 291 2.99 26.93 17.59
CA PRO A 291 1.64 27.20 18.03
C PRO A 291 1.54 28.72 18.06
N SER A 292 0.61 29.30 17.30
CA SER A 292 0.17 30.65 17.60
C SER A 292 -0.24 30.59 19.07
N ILE A 293 0.55 31.19 19.94
CA ILE A 293 0.09 31.57 21.27
C ILE A 293 -0.99 32.60 20.95
N GLN A 294 -2.21 32.12 20.74
CA GLN A 294 -3.39 32.95 20.93
C GLN A 294 -3.31 33.31 22.39
N ASP A 295 -2.93 34.57 22.60
CA ASP A 295 -3.15 35.31 23.81
C ASP A 295 -4.65 35.14 24.12
N ASP A 296 -4.97 34.15 24.96
CA ASP A 296 -6.31 33.96 25.53
C ASP A 296 -6.56 35.16 26.47
N GLY A 297 -6.83 36.29 25.82
CA GLY A 297 -7.47 37.44 26.40
C GLY A 297 -8.74 36.96 27.06
N CYS A 298 -8.70 36.98 28.38
CA CYS A 298 -9.75 36.60 29.29
C CYS A 298 -11.02 37.44 29.03
N GLU A 299 -11.85 37.02 28.08
CA GLU A 299 -13.20 37.54 27.84
C GLU A 299 -14.15 36.40 27.46
N SER A 300 -14.39 35.48 28.41
CA SER A 300 -15.74 34.95 28.68
C SER A 300 -15.68 34.03 29.90
N GLY A 301 -16.40 34.44 30.94
CA GLY A 301 -16.41 33.77 32.23
C GLY A 301 -17.00 32.36 32.14
N ALA A 302 -16.14 31.35 32.21
CA ALA A 302 -16.47 30.02 32.71
C ALA A 302 -15.18 29.21 32.97
N CYS A 303 -14.54 29.43 34.12
CA CYS A 303 -13.54 28.49 34.63
C CYS A 303 -14.24 27.18 35.03
N LYS A 304 -13.79 26.04 34.50
CA LYS A 304 -14.14 24.70 35.01
C LYS A 304 -13.34 24.41 36.28
N ILE A 305 -14.01 23.75 37.22
CA ILE A 305 -13.47 23.19 38.47
C ILE A 305 -12.50 22.05 38.15
#